data_AF-K0IJA5-F1
#
_entry.id   AF-K0IJA5-F1
#
_cell.length_a   1.000
_cell.length_b   1.000
_cell.length_c   1.000
_cell.angle_alpha   90.00
_cell.angle_beta   90.00
_cell.angle_gamma   90.00
#
_symmetry.space_group_name_H-M   'P 1'
#
loop_
_entity.id
_entity.type
_entity.pdbx_description
1 polymer ?
#
loop_
_entity_poly.entity_id
_entity_poly.type
_entity_poly.pdbx_seq_one_letter_code
_entity_poly.pdbx_strand_id
1 'polypeptide(L)' 'MSGDPERLKWYICRICGAKFAFVYDKEQHAVQTGHEEFSEKEMNNSDRA' A
#
# COMPACT_ATOMS: atom_id res chain seq x y z
N MET A 1 -0.17 -21.25 16.31
CA MET A 1 0.24 -20.01 15.62
C MET A 1 -0.94 -19.61 14.75
N SER A 2 -1.74 -18.65 15.21
CA SER A 2 -2.92 -18.18 14.47
C SER A 2 -2.44 -17.32 13.31
N GLY A 3 -2.36 -17.91 12.12
CA GLY A 3 -2.10 -17.17 10.88
C GLY A 3 -3.39 -16.54 10.42
N ASP A 4 -3.70 -15.35 10.93
CA ASP A 4 -4.63 -14.44 10.27
C ASP A 4 -4.08 -14.16 8.87
N PRO A 5 -4.88 -14.35 7.79
CA PRO A 5 -4.42 -14.03 6.46
C PRO A 5 -4.09 -12.54 6.43
N GLU A 6 -2.81 -12.25 6.28
CA GLU A 6 -2.28 -10.90 6.14
C GLU A 6 -3.13 -10.18 5.09
N ARG A 7 -4.00 -9.27 5.54
CA ARG A 7 -4.75 -8.39 4.64
C ARG A 7 -3.69 -7.64 3.86
N LEU A 8 -3.52 -8.00 2.58
CA LEU A 8 -2.53 -7.40 1.70
C LEU A 8 -2.95 -5.94 1.47
N LYS A 9 -2.38 -5.04 2.26
CA LYS A 9 -2.59 -3.59 2.16
C LYS A 9 -1.57 -2.99 1.21
N TRP A 10 -2.04 -2.17 0.28
CA TRP A 10 -1.19 -1.46 -0.67
C TRP A 10 -1.29 0.04 -0.45
N TYR A 11 -0.17 0.73 -0.56
CA TYR A 11 -0.05 2.19 -0.53
C TYR A 11 0.18 2.69 -1.95
N ILE A 12 -0.69 3.56 -2.45
CA ILE A 12 -0.65 4.05 -3.83
C ILE A 12 -0.40 5.55 -3.80
N CYS A 13 0.69 6.01 -4.41
CA CYS A 13 0.95 7.44 -4.57
C CYS A 13 -0.05 8.05 -5.55
N ARG A 14 -0.77 9.10 -5.14
CA ARG A 14 -1.77 9.79 -5.99
C ARG A 14 -1.15 10.66 -7.08
N ILE A 15 0.11 11.03 -6.93
CA ILE A 15 0.81 11.94 -7.84
C ILE A 15 1.41 11.17 -9.03
N CYS A 16 2.12 10.07 -8.78
CA CYS A 16 2.76 9.26 -9.84
C CYS A 16 2.11 7.89 -10.08
N GLY A 17 1.17 7.45 -9.23
CA GLY A 17 0.52 6.15 -9.35
C GLY A 17 1.36 4.95 -8.89
N ALA A 18 2.54 5.17 -8.31
CA ALA A 18 3.39 4.10 -7.78
C ALA A 18 2.68 3.34 -6.64
N LYS A 19 2.87 2.02 -6.60
CA LYS A 19 2.24 1.12 -5.61
C LYS A 19 3.31 0.48 -4.73
N PHE A 20 3.08 0.49 -3.44
CA PHE A 20 3.99 -0.03 -2.42
C PHE A 20 3.23 -0.99 -1.52
N ALA A 21 3.83 -2.15 -1.23
CA ALA A 21 3.23 -3.13 -0.31
C ALA A 21 3.56 -2.79 1.16
N PHE A 22 4.62 -2.02 1.40
CA PHE A 22 5.09 -1.67 2.74
C PHE A 22 5.10 -0.16 2.96
N VAL A 23 4.93 0.23 4.23
CA VAL A 23 5.04 1.63 4.66
C VAL A 23 6.44 2.17 4.40
N TYR A 24 7.48 1.35 4.63
CA TYR A 24 8.87 1.76 4.44
C TYR A 24 9.14 2.25 3.01
N ASP A 25 8.70 1.51 2.00
CA ASP A 25 8.89 1.90 0.61
C ASP A 25 8.10 3.16 0.26
N LYS A 26 6.89 3.32 0.83
CA LYS A 26 6.08 4.54 0.71
C LYS A 26 6.81 5.76 1.26
N GLU A 27 7.40 5.64 2.44
CA GLU A 27 8.14 6.72 3.10
C GLU A 27 9.42 7.06 2.34
N GLN A 28 10.17 6.06 1.88
CA GLN A 28 11.33 6.29 1.01
C GLN A 28 10.93 7.03 -0.27
N HIS A 29 9.84 6.59 -0.93
CA HIS A 29 9.32 7.26 -2.12
C HIS A 29 8.99 8.73 -1.84
N ALA A 30 8.35 9.02 -0.70
CA ALA A 30 8.02 10.39 -0.30
C ALA A 30 9.27 11.26 -0.14
N VAL A 31 10.33 10.74 0.48
CA VAL A 31 11.60 11.47 0.67
C VAL A 31 12.33 11.70 -0.66
N GLN A 32 12.30 10.73 -1.57
CA GLN A 32 13.02 10.82 -2.85
C GLN A 32 12.32 11.73 -3.85
N THR A 33 10.99 11.74 -3.86
CA THR A 33 10.18 12.46 -4.87
C THR A 33 9.49 13.71 -4.34
N GLY A 34 9.37 13.86 -3.02
CA GLY A 34 8.51 14.86 -2.39
C GLY A 34 7.01 14.52 -2.48
N HIS A 35 6.64 13.31 -2.89
CA HIS A 35 5.22 12.93 -2.99
C HIS A 35 4.70 12.45 -1.64
N GLU A 36 3.91 13.27 -0.96
CA GLU A 36 3.32 12.94 0.35
C GLU A 36 1.89 12.39 0.27
N GLU A 37 1.25 12.50 -0.89
CA GLU A 37 -0.15 12.10 -1.10
C GLU A 37 -0.26 10.61 -1.45
N PHE A 38 -0.67 9.78 -0.48
CA PHE A 38 -0.86 8.34 -0.66
C PHE A 38 -2.27 7.88 -0.31
N SER A 39 -2.74 6.84 -0.99
CA SER A 39 -4.00 6.15 -0.70
C SER A 39 -3.74 4.71 -0.32
N GLU A 40 -4.32 4.30 0.79
CA GLU A 40 -4.28 2.94 1.30
C GLU A 40 -5.43 2.13 0.69
N LYS A 41 -5.11 0.99 0.09
CA LYS A 41 -6.10 0.06 -0.46
C LYS A 41 -5.88 -1.33 0.13
N GLU A 42 -6.87 -1.79 0.88
CA GLU A 42 -6.92 -3.17 1.37
C GLU A 42 -7.29 -4.08 0.19
N MET A 43 -6.50 -5.12 -0.06
CA MET A 43 -6.87 -6.17 -1.02
C MET A 43 -7.69 -7.21 -0.27
N ASN A 44 -8.99 -6.95 -0.14
CA ASN A 44 -9.92 -7.96 0.34
C ASN A 44 -10.07 -9.03 -0.73
N ASN A 45 -9.56 -10.23 -0.47
CA ASN A 45 -9.73 -11.38 -1.37
C ASN A 45 -11.15 -12.00 -1.29
N SER A 46 -12.17 -11.18 -1.00
CA SER A 46 -13.56 -11.60 -0.79
C SER A 46 -14.48 -11.41 -2.00
N ASP A 47 -13.99 -10.90 -3.14
CA ASP A 47 -14.76 -10.86 -4.40
C ASP A 47 -14.74 -12.21 -5.15
N ARG A 48 -14.84 -13.31 -4.41
CA ARG A 48 -15.07 -14.65 -4.97
C ARG A 48 -16.18 -15.33 -4.17
N ALA A 49 -17.37 -14.75 -4.22
CA ALA A 49 -18.64 -15.38 -3.89
C ALA A 49 -19.62 -15.15 -5.03
#